data_AF-A0A944S974-F1
#
_entry.id   AF-A0A944S974-F1
#
_cell.length_a   1.000
_cell.length_b   1.000
_cell.length_c   1.000
_cell.angle_alpha   90.00
_cell.angle_beta   90.00
_cell.angle_gamma   90.00
#
_symmetry.space_group_name_H-M   'P 1'
#
loop_
_entity.id
_entity.type
_entity.pdbx_description
1 polymer ?
#
loop_
_entity_poly.entity_id
_entity_poly.type
_entity_poly.pdbx_seq_one_letter_code
_entity_poly.pdbx_strand_id
1 'polypeptide(L)' 'MKAKQIDKLVDEGETDVMDLADLSSASRLNHETFRVNVDFPKWVVKSLDNEASRVGVTRQSLIKLWLVERIVVTCR' A
#
# COMPACT_ATOMS: atom_id res chain seq x y z
N MET A 1 26.96 -11.98 -8.74
CA MET A 1 27.34 -12.32 -10.13
C MET A 1 27.42 -11.04 -10.97
N LYS A 2 28.11 -11.05 -12.12
CA LYS A 2 28.10 -9.90 -13.05
C LYS A 2 26.86 -9.97 -13.95
N ALA A 3 26.25 -8.84 -14.29
CA ALA A 3 25.03 -8.75 -15.09
C ALA A 3 25.07 -9.59 -16.38
N LYS A 4 26.19 -9.57 -17.11
CA LYS A 4 26.38 -10.34 -18.36
C LYS A 4 26.25 -11.86 -18.20
N GLN A 5 26.47 -12.41 -17.00
CA GLN A 5 26.31 -13.83 -16.74
C GLN A 5 24.85 -14.18 -16.47
N ILE A 6 24.12 -13.27 -15.83
CA ILE A 6 22.68 -13.41 -15.56
C ILE A 6 21.91 -13.35 -16.90
N ASP A 7 22.21 -12.36 -17.75
CA ASP A 7 21.59 -12.22 -19.07
C ASP A 7 21.73 -13.50 -19.89
N LYS A 8 22.93 -14.10 -19.90
CA LYS A 8 23.20 -15.33 -20.65
C LYS A 8 22.41 -16.53 -20.11
N LEU A 9 22.38 -16.74 -18.80
CA LEU A 9 21.65 -17.85 -18.17
C LEU A 9 20.14 -17.77 -18.37
N VAL A 10 19.61 -16.55 -18.39
CA VAL A 10 18.18 -16.26 -18.61
C VAL A 10 17.81 -16.43 -20.09
N ASP A 11 18.62 -15.90 -21.01
CA ASP A 11 18.39 -16.03 -22.46
C ASP A 11 18.52 -17.48 -22.96
N GLU A 12 19.40 -18.28 -22.34
CA GLU A 12 19.58 -19.71 -22.63
C GLU A 12 18.46 -20.59 -21.99
N GLY A 13 17.57 -20.00 -21.20
CA GLY A 13 16.46 -20.69 -20.54
C GLY A 13 16.89 -21.65 -19.42
N GLU A 14 18.13 -21.52 -18.94
CA GLU A 14 18.69 -22.40 -17.89
C GLU A 14 18.14 -22.07 -16.50
N THR A 15 17.70 -20.84 -16.25
CA THR A 15 17.19 -20.39 -14.94
C THR A 15 16.24 -19.20 -15.10
N ASP A 16 15.15 -19.16 -14.33
CA ASP A 16 14.26 -17.99 -14.30
C ASP A 16 14.97 -16.82 -13.60
N VAL A 17 14.75 -15.60 -14.09
CA VAL A 17 15.23 -14.35 -13.47
C VAL A 17 14.86 -14.30 -11.98
N MET A 18 13.70 -14.85 -11.61
CA MET A 18 13.22 -14.89 -10.22
C MET A 18 14.05 -15.80 -9.31
N ASP A 19 14.65 -16.88 -9.85
CA ASP A 19 15.49 -17.79 -9.08
C ASP A 19 16.88 -17.20 -8.79
N LEU A 20 17.29 -16.19 -9.57
CA LEU A 20 18.52 -15.44 -9.39
C LEU A 20 18.33 -14.17 -8.54
N ALA A 21 17.07 -13.79 -8.26
CA ALA A 21 16.73 -12.64 -7.46
C ALA A 21 16.88 -12.98 -5.96
N ASP A 22 17.85 -12.34 -5.30
CA ASP A 22 17.98 -12.43 -3.84
C ASP A 22 16.86 -11.62 -3.16
N LEU A 23 15.76 -12.30 -2.85
CA LEU A 23 14.60 -11.73 -2.17
C LEU A 23 14.76 -11.68 -0.64
N SER A 24 15.92 -12.05 -0.08
CA SER A 24 16.14 -12.02 1.37
C SER A 24 16.00 -10.62 1.98
N SER A 25 16.21 -9.58 1.17
CA SER A 25 16.01 -8.16 1.53
C SER A 25 14.76 -7.54 0.92
N ALA A 26 13.97 -8.31 0.16
CA ALA A 26 12.77 -7.80 -0.48
C ALA A 26 11.68 -7.54 0.57
N SER A 27 11.41 -6.27 0.82
CA SER A 27 10.32 -5.83 1.69
C SER A 27 9.32 -4.99 0.89
N ARG A 28 8.04 -5.16 1.21
CA ARG A 28 7.00 -4.28 0.67
C ARG A 28 7.06 -2.95 1.40
N LEU A 29 7.59 -1.92 0.73
CA LEU A 29 7.50 -0.55 1.24
C LEU A 29 6.01 -0.23 1.54
N ASN A 30 5.76 0.37 2.70
CA ASN A 30 4.44 0.80 3.20
C ASN A 30 3.49 -0.31 3.72
N HIS A 31 3.98 -1.50 4.06
CA HIS A 31 3.18 -2.52 4.75
C HIS A 31 3.06 -2.32 6.28
N GLU A 32 3.91 -1.47 6.87
CA GLU A 32 3.86 -1.19 8.30
C GLU A 32 2.65 -0.31 8.65
N THR A 33 1.74 -0.85 9.45
CA THR A 33 0.55 -0.12 9.90
C THR A 33 0.76 0.44 11.31
N PHE A 34 0.59 1.75 11.48
CA PHE A 34 0.58 2.39 12.80
C PHE A 34 -0.86 2.64 13.26
N ARG A 35 -1.13 2.42 14.56
CA ARG A 35 -2.41 2.80 15.17
C ARG A 35 -2.33 4.26 15.63
N VAL A 36 -3.28 5.06 15.18
CA VAL A 36 -3.43 6.46 15.57
C VAL A 36 -4.79 6.63 16.23
N ASN A 37 -4.84 7.26 17.40
CA ASN A 37 -6.08 7.65 18.07
C ASN A 37 -6.35 9.14 17.77
N VAL A 38 -7.57 9.46 17.36
CA VAL A 38 -7.98 10.83 17.03
C VAL A 38 -9.37 11.06 17.59
N ASP A 39 -9.54 12.18 18.29
CA ASP A 39 -10.84 12.61 18.78
C ASP A 39 -11.56 13.48 17.75
N PHE A 40 -12.86 13.23 17.58
CA PHE A 40 -13.73 14.00 16.69
C PHE A 40 -14.96 14.51 17.45
N PRO A 41 -15.44 15.73 17.15
CA PRO A 41 -16.74 16.18 17.64
C PRO A 41 -17.86 15.20 17.25
N LYS A 42 -18.87 15.06 18.11
CA LYS A 42 -19.99 14.13 17.90
C LYS A 42 -20.70 14.31 16.55
N TRP A 43 -20.83 15.55 16.09
CA TRP A 43 -21.46 15.85 14.80
C TRP A 43 -20.65 15.32 13.62
N VAL A 44 -19.31 15.35 13.71
CA VAL A 44 -18.42 14.82 12.67
C VAL A 44 -18.58 13.30 12.58
N VAL A 45 -18.58 12.61 13.73
CA VAL A 45 -18.74 11.15 13.77
C VAL A 45 -20.07 10.74 13.14
N LYS A 46 -21.16 11.43 13.47
CA LYS A 46 -22.48 11.16 12.88
C LYS A 46 -22.49 11.36 11.36
N SER A 47 -21.87 12.42 10.87
CA SER A 47 -21.74 12.65 9.42
C SER A 47 -20.92 11.56 8.74
N LEU A 48 -19.82 11.11 9.36
CA LEU A 48 -19.00 10.01 8.84
C LEU A 48 -19.79 8.70 8.80
N ASP A 49 -20.61 8.41 9.80
CA ASP A 49 -21.44 7.20 9.83
C ASP A 49 -22.50 7.15 8.75
N ASN A 50 -23.17 8.28 8.53
CA ASN A 50 -24.17 8.40 7.47
C ASN A 50 -23.53 8.17 6.09
N GLU A 51 -22.35 8.75 5.88
CA GLU A 51 -21.63 8.62 4.62
C GLU A 51 -21.07 7.21 4.41
N ALA A 52 -20.51 6.61 5.46
CA ALA A 52 -20.03 5.24 5.43
C ALA A 52 -21.17 4.26 5.11
N SER A 53 -22.36 4.49 5.70
CA SER A 53 -23.56 3.70 5.43
C SER A 53 -24.08 3.89 4.00
N ARG A 54 -24.04 5.12 3.48
CA ARG A 54 -24.45 5.45 2.10
C ARG A 54 -23.57 4.76 1.06
N VAL A 55 -22.27 4.70 1.32
CA VAL A 55 -21.28 4.08 0.42
C VAL A 55 -21.19 2.57 0.65
N GLY A 56 -21.67 2.06 1.79
CA GLY A 56 -21.63 0.64 2.14
C GLY A 56 -20.27 0.16 2.66
N VAL A 57 -19.52 1.04 3.32
CA VAL A 57 -18.19 0.74 3.88
C VAL A 57 -18.15 1.03 5.37
N THR A 58 -17.12 0.52 6.06
CA THR A 58 -16.90 0.90 7.46
C THR A 58 -16.42 2.35 7.55
N ARG A 59 -16.72 3.02 8.68
CA ARG A 59 -16.19 4.35 8.99
C ARG A 59 -14.67 4.42 8.85
N GLN A 60 -13.96 3.38 9.31
CA GLN A 60 -12.50 3.33 9.25
C GLN A 60 -11.98 3.22 7.81
N SER A 61 -12.67 2.47 6.95
CA SER A 61 -12.35 2.39 5.51
C SER A 61 -12.59 3.73 4.82
N LEU A 62 -13.70 4.41 5.14
CA LEU A 62 -14.01 5.74 4.60
C LEU A 62 -12.93 6.76 4.99
N ILE A 63 -12.55 6.80 6.28
CA ILE A 63 -11.50 7.71 6.78
C ILE A 63 -10.16 7.43 6.06
N LYS A 64 -9.78 6.17 5.89
CA LYS A 64 -8.54 5.80 5.19
C LYS A 64 -8.55 6.31 3.75
N LEU A 65 -9.64 6.10 3.02
CA LEU A 65 -9.76 6.50 1.62
C LEU A 65 -9.61 8.02 1.47
N TRP A 66 -10.39 8.79 2.22
CA TRP A 66 -10.36 10.26 2.16
C TRP A 66 -9.02 10.85 2.59
N LEU A 67 -8.35 10.23 3.57
CA LEU A 67 -7.02 10.67 4.00
C LEU A 67 -5.99 10.45 2.88
N VAL A 68 -6.00 9.28 2.25
CA VAL A 68 -5.11 8.98 1.11
C VAL A 68 -5.37 9.91 -0.06
N GLU A 69 -6.64 10.14 -0.43
CA GLU A 69 -7.01 11.07 -1.50
C GLU A 69 -6.42 12.47 -1.25
N ARG A 70 -6.49 12.97 -0.02
CA ARG A 70 -5.97 14.31 0.29
C ARG A 70 -4.44 14.36 0.33
N ILE A 71 -3.78 13.36 0.93
CA ILE A 71 -2.31 13.36 1.06
C ILE A 71 -1.64 13.11 -0.29
N VAL A 72 -2.16 12.20 -1.11
CA VAL A 72 -1.60 11.87 -2.43
C VAL A 72 -1.75 13.06 -3.38
N VAL A 73 -2.87 13.78 -3.35
CA VAL A 73 -3.06 14.98 -4.19
C VAL A 73 -2.12 16.13 -3.79
N THR A 74 -1.73 16.23 -2.52
CA THR A 74 -0.75 17.25 -2.06
C THR A 74 0.71 16.88 -2.34
N CYS A 75 1.01 15.63 -2.71
CA CYS A 75 2.35 15.22 -3.09
C CYS A 75 2.52 15.35 -4.61
N ARG A 76 2.54 16.59 -5.10
CA ARG A 76 2.85 16.94 -6.49
C ARG A 76 3.97 17.96 -6.54
#